data_AF-A0AAW0JNI9-F1
#
_entry.id   AF-A0AAW0JNI9-F1
#
_cell.length_a   1.000
_cell.length_b   1.000
_cell.length_c   1.000
_cell.angle_alpha   90.00
_cell.angle_beta   90.00
_cell.angle_gamma   90.00
#
_symmetry.space_group_name_H-M   'P 1'
#
loop_
_entity.id
_entity.type
_entity.pdbx_description
1 polymer ?
#
loop_
_entity_poly.entity_id
_entity_poly.type
_entity_poly.pdbx_seq_one_letter_code
_entity_poly.pdbx_strand_id
1 'polypeptide(L)'
;MEEVENKQVILKEYIDILPKESDMEIKVNKIKLKAPKGSGAFLVKNLYLSCDPYMKGRMREIQAANYLFPPIVPGQEEYSLIHRTEQLRKIQAKDIPLSYHVDLLKNKLGFDEAFNYKEDPDLDAALKRYFPQGIDIYFDNVGGDMLDAALPNMRIHGRIALCGAASQFGLSKPQGIHNLINLITKSVKLEGFVQHNYLHLYPRFLEHVIALLQGKIVYIEDMNEGLESAPATFVGLFSGKNVGKQEVENKQVILKGYVDILPNESDMEIKVSKIKLKAPKGSGAFLVKNLYLSCDPYMRGRMRKIQAANYLFPPFVPGQALEGFGVSKVIDSDDPDFKPGMPGFTAYAGFFEICSPKEGEYVFVSAASGAVGQLVGQLAKLHGCYVVGSAGTSQKVDLLKNKLGFDEAFNYKEEPNLDAALKRYFSQGIDIYFDNVGGDMLDAALRNMRIHGRIALCGAASQFGLSKPQGIHNLINLITKSVKLEGFVQHNYLHLYPRFLEHVIGYYKQGKIVYIEDLNEGLESAPAAFVGLFSGKNVGKQVIRVASE
;
A
#
# COMPACT_ATOMS: atom_id res chain seq x y z
N MET A 1 -23.19 -6.12 21.78
CA MET A 1 -22.91 -7.02 20.64
C MET A 1 -23.07 -6.17 19.39
N GLU A 2 -22.02 -6.06 18.60
CA GLU A 2 -21.95 -5.12 17.48
C GLU A 2 -22.83 -5.64 16.34
N GLU A 3 -23.89 -4.87 16.01
CA GLU A 3 -24.65 -5.05 14.77
C GLU A 3 -23.99 -4.21 13.69
N VAL A 4 -23.74 -4.82 12.54
CA VAL A 4 -23.14 -4.15 11.39
C VAL A 4 -24.10 -4.14 10.22
N GLU A 5 -23.96 -3.13 9.37
CA GLU A 5 -24.59 -3.15 8.06
C GLU A 5 -23.93 -4.22 7.18
N ASN A 6 -24.76 -4.99 6.49
CA ASN A 6 -24.36 -6.02 5.54
C ASN A 6 -25.02 -5.69 4.21
N LYS A 7 -24.20 -5.30 3.22
CA LYS A 7 -24.66 -5.07 1.86
C LYS A 7 -24.79 -6.40 1.13
N GLN A 8 -25.79 -6.52 0.27
CA GLN A 8 -26.06 -7.71 -0.53
C GLN A 8 -26.39 -7.31 -1.97
N VAL A 9 -25.77 -7.97 -2.93
CA VAL A 9 -26.15 -7.90 -4.36
C VAL A 9 -27.16 -9.00 -4.64
N ILE A 10 -28.35 -8.60 -5.04
CA ILE A 10 -29.46 -9.52 -5.31
C ILE A 10 -29.81 -9.44 -6.78
N LEU A 11 -29.81 -10.61 -7.43
CA LEU A 11 -30.42 -10.79 -8.75
C LEU A 11 -31.93 -10.86 -8.56
N LYS A 12 -32.68 -9.97 -9.21
CA LYS A 12 -34.13 -9.87 -9.01
C LYS A 12 -34.88 -11.08 -9.58
N GLU A 13 -34.49 -11.52 -10.77
CA GLU A 13 -35.09 -12.63 -11.52
C GLU A 13 -34.03 -13.35 -12.36
N TYR A 14 -34.31 -14.56 -12.83
CA TYR A 14 -33.43 -15.26 -13.77
C TYR A 14 -33.38 -14.54 -15.13
N ILE A 15 -32.22 -14.53 -15.78
CA ILE A 15 -31.94 -13.77 -17.00
C ILE A 15 -31.37 -14.67 -18.10
N ASP A 16 -32.08 -14.76 -19.22
CA ASP A 16 -31.62 -15.53 -20.39
C ASP A 16 -30.58 -14.77 -21.22
N ILE A 17 -30.78 -13.47 -21.38
CA ILE A 17 -29.96 -12.56 -22.19
C ILE A 17 -28.79 -11.96 -21.39
N LEU A 18 -28.12 -10.93 -21.91
CA LEU A 18 -27.09 -10.20 -21.16
C LEU A 18 -27.73 -9.43 -19.99
N PRO A 19 -27.17 -9.52 -18.76
CA PRO A 19 -27.69 -8.79 -17.63
C PRO A 19 -27.51 -7.27 -17.81
N LYS A 20 -28.45 -6.50 -17.28
CA LYS A 20 -28.38 -5.06 -17.11
C LYS A 20 -28.26 -4.72 -15.63
N GLU A 21 -27.78 -3.52 -15.31
CA GLU A 21 -27.67 -3.08 -13.91
C GLU A 21 -29.04 -3.09 -13.21
N SER A 22 -30.11 -2.79 -13.94
CA SER A 22 -31.50 -2.82 -13.47
C SER A 22 -31.97 -4.18 -12.96
N ASP A 23 -31.33 -5.25 -13.40
CA ASP A 23 -31.73 -6.63 -13.07
C ASP A 23 -31.16 -7.06 -11.71
N MET A 24 -30.29 -6.23 -11.13
CA MET A 24 -29.69 -6.39 -9.82
C MET A 24 -30.14 -5.25 -8.89
N GLU A 25 -30.14 -5.51 -7.59
CA GLU A 25 -30.32 -4.49 -6.56
C GLU A 25 -29.36 -4.68 -5.39
N ILE A 26 -29.00 -3.57 -4.74
CA ILE A 26 -28.25 -3.59 -3.49
C ILE A 26 -29.25 -3.51 -2.34
N LYS A 27 -29.27 -4.52 -1.47
CA LYS A 27 -29.96 -4.46 -0.18
C LYS A 27 -28.97 -4.25 0.94
N VAL A 28 -29.37 -3.46 1.93
CA VAL A 28 -28.61 -3.26 3.16
C VAL A 28 -29.44 -3.78 4.31
N ASN A 29 -28.92 -4.78 5.01
CA ASN A 29 -29.55 -5.37 6.18
C ASN A 29 -28.62 -5.25 7.39
N LYS A 30 -29.15 -5.34 8.60
CA LYS A 30 -28.32 -5.41 9.83
C LYS A 30 -28.11 -6.86 10.23
N ILE A 31 -26.86 -7.22 10.51
CA ILE A 31 -26.50 -8.55 11.01
C ILE A 31 -25.70 -8.45 12.31
N LYS A 32 -25.69 -9.53 13.09
CA LYS A 32 -24.84 -9.68 14.28
C LYS A 32 -23.52 -10.32 13.87
N LEU A 33 -22.40 -9.79 14.35
CA LEU A 33 -21.06 -10.35 14.14
C LEU A 33 -20.80 -11.62 14.99
N LYS A 34 -21.68 -12.61 14.89
CA LYS A 34 -21.55 -13.90 15.57
C LYS A 34 -22.29 -15.00 14.82
N ALA A 35 -21.60 -16.09 14.51
CA ALA A 35 -22.24 -17.28 13.97
C ALA A 35 -23.28 -17.85 14.97
N PRO A 36 -24.44 -18.36 14.52
CA PRO A 36 -25.44 -18.93 15.41
C PRO A 36 -24.87 -20.07 16.26
N LYS A 37 -25.09 -20.03 17.57
CA LYS A 37 -24.52 -21.02 18.52
C LYS A 37 -25.03 -22.42 18.16
N GLY A 38 -24.12 -23.39 17.99
CA GLY A 38 -24.46 -24.77 17.65
C GLY A 38 -24.67 -25.05 16.15
N SER A 39 -24.53 -24.05 15.27
CA SER A 39 -24.76 -24.21 13.82
C SER A 39 -23.59 -24.85 13.05
N GLY A 40 -22.40 -24.94 13.64
CA GLY A 40 -21.18 -25.35 12.94
C GLY A 40 -20.71 -24.36 11.86
N ALA A 41 -21.36 -23.20 11.74
CA ALA A 41 -21.08 -22.24 10.69
C ALA A 41 -20.00 -21.22 11.09
N PHE A 42 -19.31 -20.69 10.08
CA PHE A 42 -18.33 -19.61 10.21
C PHE A 42 -18.91 -18.33 9.61
N LEU A 43 -18.80 -17.22 10.33
CA LEU A 43 -19.10 -15.90 9.78
C LEU A 43 -17.81 -15.35 9.15
N VAL A 44 -17.88 -15.01 7.87
CA VAL A 44 -16.75 -14.40 7.14
C VAL A 44 -17.13 -13.04 6.61
N LYS A 45 -16.17 -12.12 6.56
CA LYS A 45 -16.26 -10.87 5.80
C LYS A 45 -15.64 -11.11 4.42
N ASN A 46 -16.40 -10.87 3.36
CA ASN A 46 -15.90 -10.97 2.01
C ASN A 46 -15.09 -9.71 1.68
N LEU A 47 -13.80 -9.92 1.38
CA LEU A 47 -12.88 -8.82 1.03
C LEU A 47 -12.90 -8.51 -0.46
N TYR A 48 -13.04 -9.54 -1.29
CA TYR A 48 -13.11 -9.43 -2.74
C TYR A 48 -14.28 -10.23 -3.28
N LEU A 49 -14.92 -9.67 -4.32
CA LEU A 49 -15.92 -10.36 -5.10
C LEU A 49 -15.39 -10.54 -6.52
N SER A 50 -15.18 -11.79 -6.92
CA SER A 50 -14.80 -12.07 -8.30
C SER A 50 -16.04 -12.03 -9.19
N CYS A 51 -15.94 -11.29 -10.29
CA CYS A 51 -16.96 -11.20 -11.34
C CYS A 51 -16.42 -11.91 -12.58
N ASP A 52 -16.87 -13.14 -12.82
CA ASP A 52 -16.35 -13.99 -13.90
C ASP A 52 -17.40 -14.29 -14.98
N PRO A 53 -16.99 -14.54 -16.25
CA PRO A 53 -17.93 -14.82 -17.34
C PRO A 53 -18.85 -16.03 -17.09
N TYR A 54 -18.37 -17.07 -16.38
CA TYR A 54 -19.19 -18.26 -16.09
C TYR A 54 -20.38 -17.97 -15.18
N MET A 55 -20.35 -16.88 -14.39
CA MET A 55 -21.42 -16.53 -13.46
C MET A 55 -22.74 -16.31 -14.19
N LYS A 56 -22.71 -15.87 -15.45
CA LYS A 56 -23.92 -15.72 -16.27
C LYS A 56 -24.60 -17.05 -16.58
N GLY A 57 -23.86 -18.15 -16.75
CA GLY A 57 -24.44 -19.48 -16.88
C GLY A 57 -25.28 -19.88 -15.66
N ARG A 58 -24.97 -19.31 -14.51
CA ARG A 58 -25.67 -19.55 -13.24
C ARG A 58 -26.82 -18.57 -12.97
N MET A 59 -26.99 -17.53 -13.80
CA MET A 59 -28.10 -16.55 -13.74
C MET A 59 -29.33 -16.99 -14.56
N ARG A 60 -29.27 -18.16 -15.20
CA ARG A 60 -30.37 -18.74 -15.97
C ARG A 60 -31.15 -19.76 -15.15
N GLU A 61 -32.43 -19.87 -15.43
CA GLU A 61 -33.26 -20.99 -14.95
C GLU A 61 -32.91 -22.24 -15.78
N ILE A 62 -32.13 -23.17 -15.21
CA ILE A 62 -31.69 -24.39 -15.92
C ILE A 62 -32.10 -25.63 -15.12
N GLN A 63 -32.65 -26.63 -15.81
CA GLN A 63 -32.84 -27.97 -15.25
C GLN A 63 -31.48 -28.61 -14.95
N ALA A 64 -31.19 -28.81 -13.66
CA ALA A 64 -29.89 -29.13 -13.08
C ALA A 64 -29.23 -30.46 -13.53
N ALA A 65 -29.81 -31.24 -14.43
CA ALA A 65 -29.43 -32.64 -14.64
C ALA A 65 -28.08 -32.85 -15.35
N ASN A 66 -27.57 -31.89 -16.14
CA ASN A 66 -26.43 -32.11 -17.05
C ASN A 66 -25.30 -31.05 -16.99
N TYR A 67 -25.26 -30.19 -15.97
CA TYR A 67 -24.26 -29.10 -15.88
C TYR A 67 -23.38 -29.20 -14.64
N LEU A 68 -22.08 -28.90 -14.80
CA LEU A 68 -21.06 -28.96 -13.73
C LEU A 68 -21.28 -27.96 -12.58
N PHE A 69 -22.10 -26.92 -12.77
CA PHE A 69 -22.30 -25.86 -11.79
C PHE A 69 -23.79 -25.66 -11.51
N PRO A 70 -24.25 -25.73 -10.23
CA PRO A 70 -25.64 -25.45 -9.89
C PRO A 70 -25.97 -23.96 -10.11
N PRO A 71 -27.24 -23.59 -10.35
CA PRO A 71 -27.69 -22.20 -10.47
C PRO A 71 -27.25 -21.35 -9.26
N ILE A 72 -27.13 -20.02 -9.44
CA ILE A 72 -26.85 -19.11 -8.33
C ILE A 72 -27.96 -19.26 -7.28
N VAL A 73 -27.55 -19.50 -6.04
CA VAL A 73 -28.39 -19.18 -4.87
C VAL A 73 -28.30 -17.66 -4.69
N PRO A 74 -29.42 -16.93 -4.67
CA PRO A 74 -29.42 -15.46 -4.67
C PRO A 74 -28.69 -14.90 -3.44
N GLY A 75 -27.79 -13.93 -3.66
CA GLY A 75 -27.17 -13.13 -2.59
C GLY A 75 -25.67 -13.32 -2.49
N GLN A 76 -24.90 -12.46 -3.15
CA GLN A 76 -23.52 -12.22 -2.74
C GLN A 76 -23.52 -11.10 -1.70
N GLU A 77 -23.00 -11.38 -0.52
CA GLU A 77 -23.12 -10.53 0.66
C GLU A 77 -21.75 -10.02 1.11
N GLU A 78 -21.70 -8.90 1.81
CA GLU A 78 -20.48 -8.39 2.44
C GLU A 78 -20.02 -9.30 3.60
N TYR A 79 -20.97 -9.90 4.30
CA TYR A 79 -20.76 -10.91 5.32
C TYR A 79 -21.58 -12.16 5.00
N SER A 80 -20.94 -13.32 4.97
CA SER A 80 -21.60 -14.59 4.65
C SER A 80 -21.48 -15.60 5.78
N LEU A 81 -22.56 -16.36 5.99
CA LEU A 81 -22.56 -17.51 6.88
C LEU A 81 -22.21 -18.78 6.08
N ILE A 82 -21.06 -19.38 6.38
CA ILE A 82 -20.53 -20.52 5.65
C ILE A 82 -20.70 -21.80 6.47
N HIS A 83 -21.36 -22.80 5.89
CA HIS A 83 -21.73 -24.04 6.58
C HIS A 83 -20.80 -25.22 6.28
N ARG A 84 -19.95 -25.10 5.25
CA ARG A 84 -19.05 -26.15 4.79
C ARG A 84 -17.69 -25.57 4.43
N THR A 85 -16.61 -26.21 4.86
CA THR A 85 -15.24 -25.73 4.59
C THR A 85 -14.89 -25.74 3.10
N GLU A 86 -15.51 -26.58 2.28
CA GLU A 86 -15.33 -26.58 0.83
C GLU A 86 -15.90 -25.32 0.15
N GLN A 87 -16.77 -24.57 0.83
CA GLN A 87 -17.25 -23.26 0.36
C GLN A 87 -16.25 -22.13 0.65
N LEU A 88 -15.23 -22.40 1.48
CA LEU A 88 -14.17 -21.46 1.78
C LEU A 88 -12.98 -21.73 0.86
N ARG A 89 -12.72 -20.82 -0.06
CA ARG A 89 -11.40 -20.74 -0.70
C ARG A 89 -10.57 -19.74 0.10
N LYS A 90 -9.49 -20.22 0.75
CA LYS A 90 -8.50 -19.32 1.34
C LYS A 90 -7.82 -18.59 0.18
N ILE A 91 -8.22 -17.34 -0.05
CA ILE A 91 -7.51 -16.46 -0.98
C ILE A 91 -6.09 -16.32 -0.44
N GLN A 92 -5.14 -16.87 -1.17
CA GLN A 92 -3.73 -16.60 -0.93
C GLN A 92 -3.37 -15.38 -1.79
N ALA A 93 -2.36 -14.61 -1.41
CA ALA A 93 -1.89 -13.42 -2.17
C ALA A 93 -1.41 -13.74 -3.62
N LYS A 94 -1.67 -14.95 -4.11
CA LYS A 94 -1.26 -15.56 -5.38
C LYS A 94 -2.41 -16.19 -6.16
N ASP A 95 -3.67 -15.97 -5.78
CA ASP A 95 -4.82 -16.36 -6.61
C ASP A 95 -5.02 -15.29 -7.71
N ILE A 96 -5.09 -15.71 -8.99
CA ILE A 96 -4.85 -14.85 -10.19
C ILE A 96 -6.08 -14.83 -11.14
N PRO A 97 -6.83 -13.71 -11.27
CA PRO A 97 -7.82 -13.50 -12.35
C PRO A 97 -7.38 -12.64 -13.57
N LEU A 98 -7.78 -13.00 -14.81
CA LEU A 98 -7.29 -12.43 -16.08
C LEU A 98 -8.05 -11.16 -16.57
N SER A 99 -7.36 -10.18 -17.18
CA SER A 99 -7.95 -8.94 -17.74
C SER A 99 -7.89 -8.83 -19.28
N TYR A 100 -8.68 -7.90 -19.85
CA TYR A 100 -9.02 -7.80 -21.28
C TYR A 100 -8.68 -6.43 -21.89
N HIS A 101 -7.43 -6.15 -22.29
CA HIS A 101 -7.11 -4.92 -23.04
C HIS A 101 -5.97 -5.11 -24.07
N VAL A 102 -6.20 -4.73 -25.33
CA VAL A 102 -5.26 -4.93 -26.45
C VAL A 102 -3.95 -4.15 -26.28
N ASP A 103 -4.01 -2.87 -25.90
CA ASP A 103 -2.82 -2.05 -25.64
C ASP A 103 -1.99 -2.55 -24.45
N LEU A 104 -2.67 -3.18 -23.49
CA LEU A 104 -2.08 -3.75 -22.30
C LEU A 104 -1.35 -5.05 -22.64
N LEU A 105 -1.90 -5.86 -23.54
CA LEU A 105 -1.28 -7.10 -24.01
C LEU A 105 0.10 -6.85 -24.62
N LYS A 106 0.22 -5.89 -25.55
CA LYS A 106 1.52 -5.57 -26.18
C LYS A 106 2.46 -4.81 -25.26
N ASN A 107 2.01 -3.68 -24.71
CA ASN A 107 2.93 -2.73 -24.08
C ASN A 107 3.27 -3.07 -22.62
N LYS A 108 2.43 -3.87 -21.94
CA LYS A 108 2.62 -4.21 -20.51
C LYS A 108 2.78 -5.71 -20.27
N LEU A 109 2.11 -6.58 -21.02
CA LEU A 109 2.12 -8.03 -20.79
C LEU A 109 3.08 -8.82 -21.71
N GLY A 110 3.80 -8.15 -22.61
CA GLY A 110 4.86 -8.75 -23.42
C GLY A 110 4.38 -9.69 -24.52
N PHE A 111 3.13 -9.54 -24.99
CA PHE A 111 2.66 -10.24 -26.19
C PHE A 111 3.29 -9.60 -27.44
N ASP A 112 3.73 -10.44 -28.39
CA ASP A 112 4.31 -9.97 -29.66
C ASP A 112 3.33 -9.08 -30.43
N GLU A 113 2.07 -9.51 -30.52
CA GLU A 113 1.00 -8.81 -31.23
C GLU A 113 -0.36 -8.99 -30.54
N ALA A 114 -1.25 -8.02 -30.72
CA ALA A 114 -2.62 -8.08 -30.23
C ALA A 114 -3.54 -7.25 -31.14
N PHE A 115 -4.79 -7.69 -31.30
CA PHE A 115 -5.81 -6.98 -32.06
C PHE A 115 -7.20 -7.11 -31.39
N ASN A 116 -8.11 -6.20 -31.72
CA ASN A 116 -9.46 -6.20 -31.20
C ASN A 116 -10.41 -6.98 -32.12
N TYR A 117 -10.72 -8.22 -31.78
CA TYR A 117 -11.62 -9.08 -32.58
C TYR A 117 -13.07 -8.56 -32.66
N LYS A 118 -13.48 -7.60 -31.81
CA LYS A 118 -14.83 -7.00 -31.89
C LYS A 118 -14.92 -5.87 -32.91
N GLU A 119 -13.79 -5.26 -33.25
CA GLU A 119 -13.71 -4.12 -34.17
C GLU A 119 -13.16 -4.50 -35.54
N ASP A 120 -12.44 -5.63 -35.63
CA ASP A 120 -11.91 -6.14 -36.89
C ASP A 120 -13.02 -6.86 -37.68
N PRO A 121 -13.42 -6.33 -38.85
CA PRO A 121 -14.54 -6.88 -39.61
C PRO A 121 -14.19 -8.21 -40.30
N ASP A 122 -12.91 -8.59 -40.38
CA ASP A 122 -12.44 -9.82 -41.02
C ASP A 122 -11.40 -10.54 -40.16
N LEU A 123 -11.91 -11.42 -39.28
CA LEU A 123 -11.09 -12.20 -38.35
C LEU A 123 -10.14 -13.18 -39.06
N ASP A 124 -10.52 -13.71 -40.22
CA ASP A 124 -9.66 -14.63 -40.99
C ASP A 124 -8.46 -13.88 -41.57
N ALA A 125 -8.69 -12.73 -42.19
CA ALA A 125 -7.61 -11.87 -42.68
C ALA A 125 -6.71 -11.38 -41.53
N ALA A 126 -7.30 -11.00 -40.39
CA ALA A 126 -6.55 -10.60 -39.21
C ALA A 126 -5.63 -11.72 -38.71
N LEU A 127 -6.13 -12.95 -38.60
CA LEU A 127 -5.33 -14.10 -38.18
C LEU A 127 -4.21 -14.42 -39.18
N LYS A 128 -4.46 -14.36 -40.49
CA LYS A 128 -3.42 -14.58 -41.51
C LYS A 128 -2.32 -13.54 -41.48
N ARG A 129 -2.66 -12.27 -41.18
CA ARG A 129 -1.68 -11.19 -41.04
C ARG A 129 -0.67 -11.48 -39.93
N TYR A 130 -1.14 -12.01 -38.79
CA TYR A 130 -0.28 -12.29 -37.63
C TYR A 130 0.35 -13.69 -37.65
N PHE A 131 -0.33 -14.66 -38.27
CA PHE A 131 0.11 -16.05 -38.39
C PHE A 131 0.17 -16.49 -39.86
N PRO A 132 1.08 -15.92 -40.68
CA PRO A 132 1.16 -16.23 -42.11
C PRO A 132 1.49 -17.70 -42.39
N GLN A 133 2.08 -18.41 -41.42
CA GLN A 133 2.40 -19.84 -41.50
C GLN A 133 1.35 -20.76 -40.83
N GLY A 134 0.30 -20.17 -40.27
CA GLY A 134 -0.73 -20.84 -39.48
C GLY A 134 -0.40 -20.97 -37.99
N ILE A 135 -1.41 -21.39 -37.21
CA ILE A 135 -1.39 -21.45 -35.75
C ILE A 135 -1.12 -22.88 -35.27
N ASP A 136 -0.08 -23.07 -34.47
CA ASP A 136 0.28 -24.38 -33.89
C ASP A 136 -0.54 -24.72 -32.63
N ILE A 137 -0.77 -23.73 -31.77
CA ILE A 137 -1.56 -23.86 -30.54
C ILE A 137 -2.51 -22.67 -30.45
N TYR A 138 -3.80 -22.95 -30.33
CA TYR A 138 -4.83 -21.93 -30.11
C TYR A 138 -5.52 -22.18 -28.76
N PHE A 139 -5.50 -21.18 -27.90
CA PHE A 139 -6.20 -21.23 -26.62
C PHE A 139 -7.45 -20.37 -26.72
N ASP A 140 -8.59 -21.01 -26.93
CA ASP A 140 -9.85 -20.33 -27.20
C ASP A 140 -10.58 -20.01 -25.89
N ASN A 141 -10.71 -18.72 -25.58
CA ASN A 141 -11.56 -18.24 -24.48
C ASN A 141 -12.92 -17.68 -24.96
N VAL A 142 -13.07 -17.48 -26.28
CA VAL A 142 -14.14 -16.67 -26.86
C VAL A 142 -15.20 -17.56 -27.53
N GLY A 143 -14.81 -18.58 -28.29
CA GLY A 143 -15.73 -19.40 -29.07
C GLY A 143 -16.35 -18.64 -30.26
N GLY A 144 -17.43 -19.19 -30.81
CA GLY A 144 -18.20 -18.54 -31.89
C GLY A 144 -17.35 -18.21 -33.12
N ASP A 145 -17.58 -17.02 -33.69
CA ASP A 145 -16.90 -16.54 -34.91
C ASP A 145 -15.37 -16.55 -34.80
N MET A 146 -14.81 -16.31 -33.61
CA MET A 146 -13.36 -16.32 -33.41
C MET A 146 -12.78 -17.73 -33.53
N LEU A 147 -13.44 -18.74 -32.94
CA LEU A 147 -13.06 -20.14 -33.10
C LEU A 147 -13.26 -20.59 -34.55
N ASP A 148 -14.35 -20.16 -35.18
CA ASP A 148 -14.67 -20.50 -36.56
C ASP A 148 -13.64 -19.92 -37.56
N ALA A 149 -13.11 -18.72 -37.27
CA ALA A 149 -12.01 -18.11 -38.01
C ALA A 149 -10.63 -18.73 -37.69
N ALA A 150 -10.42 -19.22 -36.46
CA ALA A 150 -9.15 -19.85 -36.08
C ALA A 150 -8.94 -21.22 -36.76
N LEU A 151 -10.00 -22.03 -36.89
CA LEU A 151 -9.96 -23.37 -37.49
C LEU A 151 -9.27 -23.43 -38.87
N PRO A 152 -9.63 -22.61 -39.88
CA PRO A 152 -8.95 -22.59 -41.17
C PRO A 152 -7.54 -21.98 -41.09
N ASN A 153 -7.15 -21.32 -40.02
CA ASN A 153 -5.81 -20.77 -39.81
C ASN A 153 -4.90 -21.67 -38.98
N MET A 154 -5.39 -22.79 -38.45
CA MET A 154 -4.54 -23.78 -37.79
C MET A 154 -3.55 -24.45 -38.75
N ARG A 155 -2.40 -24.84 -38.23
CA ARG A 155 -1.46 -25.75 -38.92
C ARG A 155 -1.95 -27.19 -38.89
N ILE A 156 -1.41 -28.01 -39.79
CA ILE A 156 -1.60 -29.46 -39.75
C ILE A 156 -1.03 -29.98 -38.42
N HIS A 157 -1.80 -30.80 -37.69
CA HIS A 157 -1.53 -31.27 -36.33
C HIS A 157 -1.58 -30.18 -35.24
N GLY A 158 -2.20 -29.04 -35.53
CA GLY A 158 -2.44 -27.99 -34.55
C GLY A 158 -3.29 -28.46 -33.36
N ARG A 159 -3.22 -27.72 -32.24
CA ARG A 159 -3.95 -28.04 -31.01
C ARG A 159 -4.78 -26.85 -30.56
N ILE A 160 -6.05 -27.11 -30.23
CA ILE A 160 -6.97 -26.13 -29.69
C ILE A 160 -7.38 -26.56 -28.28
N ALA A 161 -7.14 -25.69 -27.30
CA ALA A 161 -7.69 -25.82 -25.96
C ALA A 161 -8.90 -24.87 -25.84
N LEU A 162 -10.08 -25.43 -25.61
CA LEU A 162 -11.33 -24.67 -25.52
C LEU A 162 -11.70 -24.41 -24.05
N CYS A 163 -11.77 -23.14 -23.68
CA CYS A 163 -12.05 -22.63 -22.34
C CYS A 163 -13.21 -21.65 -22.38
N GLY A 164 -14.31 -21.91 -21.67
CA GLY A 164 -15.34 -20.92 -21.39
C GLY A 164 -16.25 -20.50 -22.57
N ALA A 165 -15.78 -20.44 -23.82
CA ALA A 165 -16.55 -20.03 -25.00
C ALA A 165 -17.43 -18.77 -24.76
N ALA A 166 -16.80 -17.69 -24.27
CA ALA A 166 -17.51 -16.57 -23.66
C ALA A 166 -18.59 -15.90 -24.54
N SER A 167 -18.40 -15.89 -25.87
CA SER A 167 -19.37 -15.35 -26.84
C SER A 167 -20.72 -16.05 -26.79
N GLN A 168 -20.73 -17.34 -26.43
CA GLN A 168 -21.93 -18.17 -26.44
C GLN A 168 -22.84 -17.90 -25.24
N PHE A 169 -22.28 -17.39 -24.15
CA PHE A 169 -23.06 -17.05 -22.97
C PHE A 169 -24.09 -15.96 -23.25
N GLY A 170 -23.83 -15.03 -24.17
CA GLY A 170 -24.77 -13.94 -24.50
C GLY A 170 -26.06 -14.37 -25.22
N LEU A 171 -26.11 -15.59 -25.77
CA LEU A 171 -27.11 -16.00 -26.74
C LEU A 171 -28.20 -16.88 -26.12
N SER A 172 -29.45 -16.70 -26.53
CA SER A 172 -30.57 -17.58 -26.13
C SER A 172 -30.43 -18.99 -26.70
N LYS A 173 -29.78 -19.13 -27.86
CA LYS A 173 -29.36 -20.41 -28.47
C LYS A 173 -27.89 -20.30 -28.88
N PRO A 174 -27.03 -21.27 -28.51
CA PRO A 174 -25.63 -21.29 -28.96
C PRO A 174 -25.55 -21.29 -30.49
N GLN A 175 -24.57 -20.56 -31.02
CA GLN A 175 -24.22 -20.60 -32.43
C GLN A 175 -23.39 -21.84 -32.74
N GLY A 176 -23.60 -22.40 -33.93
CA GLY A 176 -22.79 -23.51 -34.44
C GLY A 176 -21.42 -23.04 -34.93
N ILE A 177 -20.46 -23.98 -34.96
CA ILE A 177 -19.16 -23.79 -35.60
C ILE A 177 -19.24 -24.40 -37.00
N HIS A 178 -18.94 -23.62 -38.04
CA HIS A 178 -19.16 -24.03 -39.43
C HIS A 178 -17.94 -24.76 -40.02
N ASN A 179 -16.73 -24.39 -39.60
CA ASN A 179 -15.47 -24.84 -40.19
C ASN A 179 -14.88 -26.11 -39.57
N LEU A 180 -15.71 -26.96 -38.93
CA LEU A 180 -15.26 -28.19 -38.26
C LEU A 180 -14.54 -29.18 -39.19
N ILE A 181 -14.77 -29.11 -40.50
CA ILE A 181 -14.05 -29.93 -41.49
C ILE A 181 -12.52 -29.77 -41.37
N ASN A 182 -12.04 -28.61 -40.91
CA ASN A 182 -10.62 -28.34 -40.69
C ASN A 182 -10.01 -29.19 -39.57
N LEU A 183 -10.80 -29.69 -38.63
CA LEU A 183 -10.31 -30.65 -37.64
C LEU A 183 -9.81 -31.93 -38.31
N ILE A 184 -10.49 -32.36 -39.36
CA ILE A 184 -10.15 -33.57 -40.12
C ILE A 184 -9.05 -33.26 -41.13
N THR A 185 -9.27 -32.28 -42.00
CA THR A 185 -8.34 -31.98 -43.12
C THR A 185 -6.97 -31.53 -42.64
N LYS A 186 -6.89 -30.97 -41.43
CA LYS A 186 -5.63 -30.56 -40.81
C LYS A 186 -5.25 -31.41 -39.60
N SER A 187 -5.99 -32.47 -39.27
CA SER A 187 -5.70 -33.31 -38.09
C SER A 187 -5.53 -32.49 -36.80
N VAL A 188 -6.36 -31.47 -36.60
CA VAL A 188 -6.30 -30.58 -35.43
C VAL A 188 -6.98 -31.25 -34.24
N LYS A 189 -6.30 -31.27 -33.09
CA LYS A 189 -6.88 -31.75 -31.84
C LYS A 189 -7.63 -30.62 -31.14
N LEU A 190 -8.94 -30.75 -30.96
CA LEU A 190 -9.77 -29.82 -30.18
C LEU A 190 -10.16 -30.48 -28.86
N GLU A 191 -9.80 -29.86 -27.74
CA GLU A 191 -10.07 -30.39 -26.40
C GLU A 191 -10.66 -29.31 -25.49
N GLY A 192 -11.86 -29.56 -24.98
CA GLY A 192 -12.47 -28.72 -23.95
C GLY A 192 -11.86 -29.02 -22.59
N PHE A 193 -11.59 -27.99 -21.79
CA PHE A 193 -11.11 -28.19 -20.43
C PHE A 193 -11.91 -27.34 -19.43
N VAL A 194 -12.15 -27.91 -18.25
CA VAL A 194 -12.73 -27.21 -17.10
C VAL A 194 -11.71 -27.29 -15.98
N GLN A 195 -11.35 -26.13 -15.39
CA GLN A 195 -10.31 -26.03 -14.35
C GLN A 195 -10.46 -27.08 -13.24
N HIS A 196 -11.71 -27.40 -12.86
CA HIS A 196 -12.01 -28.36 -11.80
C HIS A 196 -11.37 -29.74 -12.02
N ASN A 197 -11.27 -30.21 -13.26
CA ASN A 197 -10.68 -31.50 -13.60
C ASN A 197 -9.15 -31.54 -13.40
N TYR A 198 -8.52 -30.37 -13.26
CA TYR A 198 -7.08 -30.19 -13.21
C TYR A 198 -6.58 -29.65 -11.87
N LEU A 199 -7.43 -29.64 -10.83
CA LEU A 199 -7.04 -29.18 -9.49
C LEU A 199 -5.86 -29.96 -8.90
N HIS A 200 -5.64 -31.21 -9.33
CA HIS A 200 -4.48 -32.02 -8.95
C HIS A 200 -3.14 -31.44 -9.45
N LEU A 201 -3.14 -30.56 -10.45
CA LEU A 201 -1.95 -29.85 -10.94
C LEU A 201 -1.60 -28.60 -10.11
N TYR A 202 -2.43 -28.23 -9.13
CA TYR A 202 -2.24 -27.02 -8.33
C TYR A 202 -0.87 -26.93 -7.64
N PRO A 203 -0.27 -28.00 -7.06
CA PRO A 203 1.08 -27.94 -6.51
C PRO A 203 2.14 -27.50 -7.52
N ARG A 204 2.04 -28.01 -8.76
CA ARG A 204 2.94 -27.65 -9.87
C ARG A 204 2.71 -26.21 -10.35
N PHE A 205 1.46 -25.73 -10.33
CA PHE A 205 1.16 -24.32 -10.58
C PHE A 205 1.85 -23.39 -9.57
N LEU A 206 1.92 -23.77 -8.29
CA LEU A 206 2.60 -22.97 -7.27
C LEU A 206 4.11 -22.82 -7.51
N GLU A 207 4.75 -23.78 -8.16
CA GLU A 207 6.17 -23.68 -8.56
C GLU A 207 6.37 -22.59 -9.63
N HIS A 208 5.40 -22.41 -10.53
CA HIS A 208 5.43 -21.36 -11.56
C HIS A 208 5.03 -19.97 -11.04
N VAL A 209 4.24 -19.89 -9.95
CA VAL A 209 3.96 -18.64 -9.25
C VAL A 209 5.24 -17.97 -8.75
N ILE A 210 6.31 -18.72 -8.47
CA ILE A 210 7.62 -18.16 -8.11
C ILE A 210 8.19 -17.30 -9.25
N ALA A 211 7.97 -17.65 -10.51
CA ALA A 211 8.40 -16.82 -11.66
C ALA A 211 7.59 -15.51 -11.76
N LEU A 212 6.31 -15.53 -11.38
CA LEU A 212 5.46 -14.34 -11.26
C LEU A 212 5.95 -13.41 -10.15
N LEU A 213 6.29 -13.94 -8.97
CA LEU A 213 6.87 -13.17 -7.85
C LEU A 213 8.26 -12.59 -8.18
N GLN A 214 8.99 -13.20 -9.11
CA GLN A 214 10.26 -12.71 -9.63
C GLN A 214 10.09 -11.64 -10.73
N GLY A 215 8.86 -11.21 -11.03
CA GLY A 215 8.58 -10.22 -12.06
C GLY A 215 8.76 -10.71 -13.50
N LYS A 216 8.88 -12.02 -13.73
CA LYS A 216 9.01 -12.61 -15.08
C LYS A 216 7.67 -12.76 -15.81
N ILE A 217 6.56 -12.57 -15.09
CA ILE A 217 5.20 -12.59 -15.64
C ILE A 217 4.50 -11.33 -15.09
N VAL A 218 4.02 -10.47 -15.99
CA VAL A 218 3.30 -9.24 -15.65
C VAL A 218 1.80 -9.53 -15.56
N TYR A 219 1.12 -8.86 -14.63
CA TYR A 219 -0.25 -9.18 -14.24
C TYR A 219 -1.05 -7.91 -13.88
N ILE A 220 -2.30 -7.79 -14.37
CA ILE A 220 -3.15 -6.60 -14.18
C ILE A 220 -4.62 -6.99 -13.99
N GLU A 221 -5.27 -6.43 -12.97
CA GLU A 221 -6.69 -6.56 -12.63
C GLU A 221 -7.42 -5.24 -12.83
N ASP A 222 -8.71 -5.30 -13.17
CA ASP A 222 -9.61 -4.15 -13.05
C ASP A 222 -10.41 -4.30 -11.74
N MET A 223 -10.04 -3.52 -10.72
CA MET A 223 -10.67 -3.54 -9.41
C MET A 223 -11.60 -2.34 -9.23
N ASN A 224 -12.86 -2.62 -8.91
CA ASN A 224 -13.83 -1.61 -8.51
C ASN A 224 -14.10 -1.70 -7.01
N GLU A 225 -14.00 -0.57 -6.31
CA GLU A 225 -14.24 -0.51 -4.87
C GLU A 225 -15.75 -0.53 -4.54
N GLY A 226 -16.07 -1.23 -3.45
CA GLY A 226 -17.42 -1.29 -2.89
C GLY A 226 -18.33 -2.29 -3.59
N LEU A 227 -19.12 -3.03 -2.80
CA LEU A 227 -20.05 -4.03 -3.32
C LEU A 227 -21.13 -3.41 -4.24
N GLU A 228 -21.45 -2.13 -4.04
CA GLU A 228 -22.33 -1.33 -4.90
C GLU A 228 -21.84 -1.20 -6.35
N SER A 229 -20.55 -1.39 -6.61
CA SER A 229 -19.99 -1.38 -7.96
C SER A 229 -20.20 -2.70 -8.71
N ALA A 230 -20.63 -3.77 -8.01
CA ALA A 230 -20.78 -5.09 -8.60
C ALA A 230 -21.75 -5.11 -9.79
N PRO A 231 -22.95 -4.49 -9.76
CA PRO A 231 -23.86 -4.47 -10.92
C PRO A 231 -23.20 -3.89 -12.18
N ALA A 232 -22.54 -2.72 -12.06
CA ALA A 232 -21.85 -2.08 -13.16
C ALA A 232 -20.65 -2.93 -13.65
N THR A 233 -19.91 -3.55 -12.73
CA THR A 233 -18.77 -4.44 -13.05
C THR A 233 -19.23 -5.70 -13.80
N PHE A 234 -20.36 -6.30 -13.42
CA PHE A 234 -20.95 -7.45 -14.13
C PHE A 234 -21.36 -7.08 -15.55
N VAL A 235 -22.02 -5.93 -15.74
CA VAL A 235 -22.44 -5.47 -17.07
C VAL A 235 -21.24 -5.07 -17.93
N GLY A 236 -20.26 -4.40 -17.35
CA GLY A 236 -19.03 -3.99 -18.01
C GLY A 236 -18.19 -5.17 -18.50
N LEU A 237 -18.17 -6.28 -17.75
CA LEU A 237 -17.49 -7.53 -18.14
C LEU A 237 -18.01 -8.08 -19.47
N PHE A 238 -19.33 -8.20 -19.63
CA PHE A 238 -19.93 -8.77 -20.84
C PHE A 238 -19.95 -7.80 -22.02
N SER A 239 -20.03 -6.49 -21.75
CA SER A 239 -20.00 -5.47 -22.79
C SER A 239 -18.58 -5.12 -23.27
N GLY A 240 -17.53 -5.57 -22.57
CA GLY A 240 -16.14 -5.16 -22.83
C GLY A 240 -15.87 -3.71 -22.46
N LYS A 241 -16.71 -3.10 -21.62
CA LYS A 241 -16.61 -1.71 -21.15
C LYS A 241 -16.03 -1.59 -19.73
N ASN A 242 -15.50 -2.67 -19.17
CA ASN A 242 -14.66 -2.59 -17.97
C ASN A 242 -13.38 -1.81 -18.33
N VAL A 243 -13.48 -0.51 -18.15
CA VAL A 243 -12.38 0.43 -18.07
C VAL A 243 -12.63 1.13 -16.75
N GLY A 244 -12.07 0.61 -15.65
CA GLY A 244 -12.15 1.19 -14.32
C GLY A 244 -12.14 2.72 -14.34
N LYS A 245 -12.88 3.34 -13.40
CA LYS A 245 -13.17 4.79 -13.38
C LYS A 245 -11.95 5.62 -13.84
N GLN A 246 -12.05 6.28 -14.99
CA GLN A 246 -10.95 7.10 -15.52
C GLN A 246 -10.67 8.36 -14.67
N GLU A 247 -11.65 8.78 -13.87
CA GLU A 247 -11.57 9.94 -12.98
C GLU A 247 -12.26 9.62 -11.65
N VAL A 248 -11.62 9.98 -10.54
CA VAL A 248 -12.11 9.73 -9.17
C VAL A 248 -12.06 11.01 -8.35
N GLU A 249 -12.85 11.06 -7.28
CA GLU A 249 -12.72 12.11 -6.27
C GLU A 249 -11.37 12.01 -5.55
N ASN A 250 -10.76 13.15 -5.29
CA ASN A 250 -9.45 13.28 -4.67
C ASN A 250 -9.54 14.31 -3.53
N LYS A 251 -9.61 13.80 -2.29
CA LYS A 251 -9.58 14.65 -1.09
C LYS A 251 -8.16 15.14 -0.83
N GLN A 252 -8.02 16.40 -0.48
CA GLN A 252 -6.74 17.07 -0.29
C GLN A 252 -6.77 17.92 0.98
N VAL A 253 -5.68 17.92 1.75
CA VAL A 253 -5.46 18.89 2.84
C VAL A 253 -4.71 20.07 2.26
N ILE A 254 -5.35 21.23 2.21
CA ILE A 254 -4.83 22.45 1.59
C ILE A 254 -4.29 23.40 2.67
N LEU A 255 -3.12 23.99 2.44
CA LEU A 255 -2.63 25.10 3.25
C LEU A 255 -3.34 26.40 2.84
N LYS A 256 -4.05 27.07 3.74
CA LYS A 256 -4.81 28.29 3.37
C LYS A 256 -3.94 29.53 3.25
N GLY A 257 -2.89 29.61 4.06
CA GLY A 257 -1.98 30.77 4.15
C GLY A 257 -0.68 30.40 4.84
N TYR A 258 0.32 31.29 4.75
CA TYR A 258 1.55 31.10 5.52
C TYR A 258 1.29 31.28 7.02
N VAL A 259 2.00 30.49 7.83
CA VAL A 259 1.85 30.45 9.28
C VAL A 259 3.18 30.74 9.95
N ASP A 260 3.27 31.88 10.64
CA ASP A 260 4.51 32.31 11.31
C ASP A 260 4.69 31.67 12.69
N ILE A 261 3.59 31.39 13.39
CA ILE A 261 3.53 30.79 14.73
C ILE A 261 3.24 29.28 14.66
N LEU A 262 2.85 28.65 15.76
CA LEU A 262 2.40 27.25 15.74
C LEU A 262 1.09 27.14 14.92
N PRO A 263 0.97 26.13 14.04
CA PRO A 263 -0.22 25.94 13.25
C PRO A 263 -1.41 25.53 14.12
N ASN A 264 -2.58 26.00 13.74
CA ASN A 264 -3.87 25.54 14.23
C ASN A 264 -4.61 24.81 13.10
N GLU A 265 -5.68 24.08 13.44
CA GLU A 265 -6.43 23.29 12.45
C GLU A 265 -7.04 24.16 11.34
N SER A 266 -7.44 25.40 11.67
CA SER A 266 -8.08 26.33 10.72
C SER A 266 -7.13 26.94 9.69
N ASP A 267 -5.81 26.75 9.86
CA ASP A 267 -4.80 27.10 8.84
C ASP A 267 -4.82 26.14 7.66
N MET A 268 -5.53 25.01 7.79
CA MET A 268 -5.70 23.98 6.78
C MET A 268 -7.18 23.78 6.46
N GLU A 269 -7.49 23.31 5.25
CA GLU A 269 -8.85 22.92 4.87
C GLU A 269 -8.85 21.63 4.05
N ILE A 270 -9.95 20.88 4.14
CA ILE A 270 -10.18 19.72 3.27
C ILE A 270 -10.90 20.19 2.02
N LYS A 271 -10.29 19.91 0.85
CA LYS A 271 -10.90 20.18 -0.45
C LYS A 271 -11.04 18.88 -1.23
N VAL A 272 -12.17 18.72 -1.91
CA VAL A 272 -12.39 17.60 -2.83
C VAL A 272 -12.22 18.11 -4.26
N SER A 273 -11.31 17.49 -5.00
CA SER A 273 -11.13 17.70 -6.43
C SER A 273 -11.36 16.39 -7.19
N LYS A 274 -11.19 16.41 -8.52
CA LYS A 274 -11.21 15.21 -9.35
C LYS A 274 -9.81 14.97 -9.92
N ILE A 275 -9.40 13.71 -10.02
CA ILE A 275 -8.11 13.33 -10.61
C ILE A 275 -8.28 12.18 -11.60
N LYS A 276 -7.56 12.25 -12.72
CA LYS A 276 -7.50 11.18 -13.71
C LYS A 276 -6.53 10.09 -13.28
N LEU A 277 -6.91 8.83 -13.44
CA LEU A 277 -6.09 7.68 -13.05
C LEU A 277 -5.04 7.27 -14.10
N LYS A 278 -4.32 8.25 -14.66
CA LYS A 278 -3.22 8.02 -15.61
C LYS A 278 -2.08 9.01 -15.37
N ALA A 279 -0.85 8.51 -15.34
CA ALA A 279 0.32 9.38 -15.30
C ALA A 279 0.48 10.09 -16.66
N PRO A 280 0.87 11.39 -16.70
CA PRO A 280 1.17 12.07 -17.95
C PRO A 280 2.34 11.38 -18.67
N LYS A 281 2.15 10.96 -19.93
CA LYS A 281 3.21 10.28 -20.71
C LYS A 281 4.43 11.18 -20.92
N GLY A 282 5.63 10.62 -20.75
CA GLY A 282 6.90 11.33 -20.95
C GLY A 282 7.27 12.29 -19.83
N SER A 283 6.59 12.19 -18.68
CA SER A 283 6.84 13.06 -17.52
C SER A 283 7.80 12.45 -16.51
N GLY A 284 8.04 11.12 -16.57
CA GLY A 284 8.74 10.40 -15.49
C GLY A 284 7.98 10.40 -14.16
N ALA A 285 6.71 10.83 -14.15
CA ALA A 285 5.93 10.95 -12.93
C ALA A 285 5.25 9.62 -12.55
N PHE A 286 5.05 9.45 -11.25
CA PHE A 286 4.23 8.39 -10.69
C PHE A 286 2.84 8.93 -10.36
N LEU A 287 1.81 8.18 -10.73
CA LEU A 287 0.50 8.34 -10.09
C LEU A 287 0.40 7.31 -8.97
N VAL A 288 0.09 7.76 -7.77
CA VAL A 288 0.01 6.90 -6.59
C VAL A 288 -1.30 7.10 -5.84
N LYS A 289 -1.80 6.02 -5.23
CA LYS A 289 -2.86 6.05 -4.23
C LYS A 289 -2.20 6.07 -2.85
N ASN A 290 -2.37 7.16 -2.13
CA ASN A 290 -1.80 7.31 -0.79
C ASN A 290 -2.56 6.40 0.19
N LEU A 291 -1.84 5.48 0.83
CA LEU A 291 -2.41 4.56 1.82
C LEU A 291 -2.20 5.13 3.23
N TYR A 292 -0.97 5.55 3.51
CA TYR A 292 -0.59 6.11 4.79
C TYR A 292 0.19 7.40 4.59
N LEU A 293 -0.10 8.41 5.40
CA LEU A 293 0.66 9.66 5.42
C LEU A 293 1.39 9.83 6.75
N SER A 294 2.58 10.40 6.65
CA SER A 294 3.46 10.71 7.77
C SER A 294 3.24 12.15 8.21
N CYS A 295 2.89 12.37 9.48
CA CYS A 295 2.98 13.71 10.05
C CYS A 295 4.38 13.87 10.68
N ASP A 296 5.20 14.78 10.15
CA ASP A 296 6.57 14.99 10.60
C ASP A 296 6.83 16.44 11.06
N PRO A 297 7.59 16.67 12.15
CA PRO A 297 7.84 18.02 12.68
C PRO A 297 8.45 19.00 11.67
N TYR A 298 9.28 18.52 10.73
CA TYR A 298 9.93 19.39 9.72
C TYR A 298 8.92 20.09 8.82
N MET A 299 7.72 19.51 8.62
CA MET A 299 6.67 20.08 7.77
C MET A 299 6.24 21.47 8.28
N ARG A 300 6.38 21.77 9.58
CA ARG A 300 6.14 23.14 10.09
C ARG A 300 7.06 24.13 9.38
N GLY A 301 8.36 23.85 9.30
CA GLY A 301 9.32 24.79 8.69
C GLY A 301 8.89 25.25 7.29
N ARG A 302 8.18 24.39 6.56
CA ARG A 302 7.62 24.66 5.23
C ARG A 302 6.38 25.55 5.23
N MET A 303 5.65 25.72 6.33
CA MET A 303 4.46 26.60 6.40
C MET A 303 4.80 28.09 6.51
N ARG A 304 6.07 28.46 6.64
CA ARG A 304 6.53 29.86 6.75
C ARG A 304 6.92 30.44 5.39
N LYS A 305 6.68 31.74 5.18
CA LYS A 305 7.17 32.46 4.00
C LYS A 305 8.66 32.79 4.18
N ILE A 306 9.54 31.94 3.63
CA ILE A 306 11.00 32.13 3.68
C ILE A 306 11.54 32.28 2.25
N GLN A 307 12.52 33.15 2.02
CA GLN A 307 13.22 33.22 0.71
C GLN A 307 14.00 31.92 0.49
N ALA A 308 13.56 31.13 -0.49
CA ALA A 308 13.86 29.71 -0.65
C ALA A 308 15.28 29.37 -1.15
N ALA A 309 16.19 30.33 -1.29
CA ALA A 309 17.41 30.13 -2.08
C ALA A 309 18.34 29.02 -1.56
N ASN A 310 18.28 28.64 -0.27
CA ASN A 310 19.24 27.72 0.35
C ASN A 310 18.62 26.62 1.26
N TYR A 311 17.32 26.31 1.15
CA TYR A 311 16.69 25.27 1.98
C TYR A 311 16.42 23.99 1.20
N LEU A 312 16.77 22.84 1.78
CA LEU A 312 16.58 21.52 1.18
C LEU A 312 15.11 21.19 0.92
N PHE A 313 14.20 21.66 1.78
CA PHE A 313 12.76 21.55 1.58
C PHE A 313 12.17 22.94 1.35
N PRO A 314 11.61 23.23 0.17
CA PRO A 314 10.99 24.53 -0.10
C PRO A 314 9.72 24.73 0.73
N PRO A 315 9.35 25.99 1.05
CA PRO A 315 8.06 26.29 1.65
C PRO A 315 6.89 25.71 0.87
N PHE A 316 5.83 25.34 1.59
CA PHE A 316 4.54 25.03 1.01
C PHE A 316 3.97 26.25 0.30
N VAL A 317 3.18 26.00 -0.74
CA VAL A 317 2.49 27.04 -1.49
C VAL A 317 1.05 27.14 -0.96
N PRO A 318 0.61 28.27 -0.41
CA PRO A 318 -0.78 28.46 -0.03
C PRO A 318 -1.72 28.22 -1.22
N GLY A 319 -2.85 27.55 -0.96
CA GLY A 319 -3.81 27.10 -1.96
C GLY A 319 -3.48 25.75 -2.59
N GLN A 320 -2.34 25.13 -2.27
CA GLN A 320 -1.96 23.79 -2.75
C GLN A 320 -2.05 22.73 -1.64
N ALA A 321 -2.10 21.47 -2.06
CA ALA A 321 -2.10 20.33 -1.15
C ALA A 321 -0.78 20.25 -0.37
N LEU A 322 -0.87 19.92 0.92
CA LEU A 322 0.31 19.68 1.73
C LEU A 322 1.05 18.44 1.24
N GLU A 323 2.36 18.59 1.04
CA GLU A 323 3.25 17.51 0.66
C GLU A 323 3.99 16.97 1.89
N GLY A 324 4.08 15.65 1.98
CA GLY A 324 4.81 14.96 3.03
C GLY A 324 5.18 13.55 2.59
N PHE A 325 5.84 12.82 3.48
CA PHE A 325 6.15 11.42 3.22
C PHE A 325 4.91 10.56 3.45
N GLY A 326 4.85 9.42 2.75
CA GLY A 326 3.76 8.46 2.88
C GLY A 326 4.12 7.10 2.33
N VAL A 327 3.25 6.13 2.57
CA VAL A 327 3.24 4.85 1.87
C VAL A 327 2.11 4.91 0.88
N SER A 328 2.44 4.66 -0.38
CA SER A 328 1.47 4.76 -1.47
C SER A 328 1.61 3.55 -2.39
N LYS A 329 0.48 3.13 -2.95
CA LYS A 329 0.42 2.12 -3.99
C LYS A 329 0.56 2.82 -5.35
N VAL A 330 1.51 2.38 -6.18
CA VAL A 330 1.64 2.87 -7.54
C VAL A 330 0.40 2.44 -8.34
N ILE A 331 -0.27 3.42 -8.95
CA ILE A 331 -1.44 3.21 -9.82
C ILE A 331 -1.02 3.19 -11.29
N ASP A 332 -0.08 4.07 -11.66
CA ASP A 332 0.54 4.12 -13.00
C ASP A 332 1.93 4.77 -12.88
N SER A 333 2.88 4.34 -13.72
CA SER A 333 4.29 4.79 -13.64
C SER A 333 4.93 4.86 -15.02
N ASP A 334 5.84 5.83 -15.17
CA ASP A 334 6.67 6.09 -16.36
C ASP A 334 8.18 6.00 -15.99
N ASP A 335 8.56 5.32 -14.89
CA ASP A 335 9.92 5.29 -14.31
C ASP A 335 10.30 3.90 -13.74
N PRO A 336 11.50 3.35 -14.05
CA PRO A 336 11.90 1.98 -13.70
C PRO A 336 12.51 1.71 -12.30
N ASP A 337 12.89 2.69 -11.46
CA ASP A 337 13.84 2.43 -10.34
C ASP A 337 13.44 2.97 -8.92
N PHE A 338 12.31 2.56 -8.33
CA PHE A 338 11.85 3.13 -7.03
C PHE A 338 12.17 2.31 -5.74
N LYS A 339 12.49 3.00 -4.61
CA LYS A 339 12.62 2.41 -3.25
C LYS A 339 12.05 3.29 -2.10
N PRO A 340 11.40 2.75 -1.04
CA PRO A 340 10.60 3.52 -0.05
C PRO A 340 11.18 3.58 1.40
N GLY A 341 11.04 4.72 2.12
CA GLY A 341 10.99 4.84 3.62
C GLY A 341 11.98 5.83 4.29
N MET A 342 11.52 6.73 5.19
CA MET A 342 12.32 7.88 5.72
C MET A 342 12.71 7.80 7.22
N PRO A 343 11.82 7.80 8.23
CA PRO A 343 12.25 8.05 9.62
C PRO A 343 13.19 6.99 10.21
N GLY A 344 12.94 5.71 9.87
CA GLY A 344 13.80 4.62 10.34
C GLY A 344 15.22 4.69 9.75
N PHE A 345 15.35 5.15 8.51
CA PHE A 345 16.66 5.27 7.88
C PHE A 345 17.43 6.52 8.37
N THR A 346 16.74 7.59 8.78
CA THR A 346 17.36 8.71 9.50
C THR A 346 17.99 8.26 10.82
N ALA A 347 17.28 7.44 11.59
CA ALA A 347 17.81 6.86 12.83
C ALA A 347 19.06 6.01 12.56
N TYR A 348 19.02 5.16 11.53
CA TYR A 348 20.12 4.27 11.17
C TYR A 348 21.38 5.04 10.74
N ALA A 349 21.24 5.98 9.79
CA ALA A 349 22.36 6.78 9.31
C ALA A 349 22.93 7.68 10.42
N GLY A 350 22.06 8.38 11.16
CA GLY A 350 22.48 9.23 12.26
C GLY A 350 23.23 8.46 13.35
N PHE A 351 22.72 7.30 13.74
CA PHE A 351 23.35 6.51 14.80
C PHE A 351 24.67 5.89 14.31
N PHE A 352 24.69 5.13 13.22
CA PHE A 352 25.89 4.39 12.82
C PHE A 352 26.97 5.27 12.18
N GLU A 353 26.60 6.22 11.33
CA GLU A 353 27.58 7.02 10.59
C GLU A 353 28.02 8.25 11.39
N ILE A 354 27.07 9.01 11.97
CA ILE A 354 27.40 10.26 12.66
C ILE A 354 27.90 9.99 14.08
N CYS A 355 27.20 9.15 14.85
CA CYS A 355 27.61 8.85 16.21
C CYS A 355 28.76 7.86 16.30
N SER A 356 29.01 7.05 15.26
CA SER A 356 30.09 6.03 15.23
C SER A 356 30.19 5.26 16.57
N PRO A 357 29.11 4.54 16.96
CA PRO A 357 28.93 4.06 18.31
C PRO A 357 29.90 2.93 18.65
N LYS A 358 30.22 2.80 19.93
CA LYS A 358 30.96 1.66 20.48
C LYS A 358 30.16 1.01 21.60
N GLU A 359 30.34 -0.30 21.74
CA GLU A 359 29.79 -1.06 22.87
C GLU A 359 30.24 -0.45 24.21
N GLY A 360 29.33 -0.38 25.18
CA GLY A 360 29.56 0.20 26.50
C GLY A 360 29.46 1.73 26.59
N GLU A 361 29.23 2.45 25.48
CA GLU A 361 29.06 3.91 25.51
C GLU A 361 27.71 4.36 26.10
N TYR A 362 27.70 5.56 26.67
CA TYR A 362 26.52 6.20 27.28
C TYR A 362 25.80 7.10 26.26
N VAL A 363 24.57 6.72 25.90
CA VAL A 363 23.78 7.35 24.83
C VAL A 363 22.57 8.08 25.42
N PHE A 364 22.45 9.37 25.13
CA PHE A 364 21.26 10.18 25.41
C PHE A 364 20.46 10.42 24.12
N VAL A 365 19.14 10.28 24.19
CA VAL A 365 18.23 10.56 23.06
C VAL A 365 17.16 11.57 23.49
N SER A 366 17.07 12.72 22.83
CA SER A 366 15.97 13.66 23.03
C SER A 366 14.78 13.33 22.12
N ALA A 367 13.56 13.71 22.52
CA ALA A 367 12.31 13.24 21.89
C ALA A 367 12.30 11.71 21.67
N ALA A 368 12.76 10.95 22.66
CA ALA A 368 13.10 9.54 22.52
C ALA A 368 11.91 8.65 22.17
N SER A 369 10.69 9.03 22.53
CA SER A 369 9.48 8.27 22.18
C SER A 369 8.95 8.59 20.77
N GLY A 370 9.63 9.47 20.02
CA GLY A 370 9.26 9.84 18.65
C GLY A 370 9.75 8.83 17.61
N ALA A 371 9.37 9.01 16.35
CA ALA A 371 9.65 8.07 15.26
C ALA A 371 11.14 7.73 15.06
N VAL A 372 12.01 8.74 15.08
CA VAL A 372 13.47 8.54 14.97
C VAL A 372 14.03 8.05 16.30
N GLY A 373 13.70 8.74 17.40
CA GLY A 373 14.25 8.45 18.73
C GLY A 373 13.99 7.04 19.23
N GLN A 374 12.81 6.48 18.97
CA GLN A 374 12.46 5.12 19.44
C GLN A 374 13.32 4.05 18.76
N LEU A 375 13.74 4.28 17.51
CA LEU A 375 14.59 3.36 16.78
C LEU A 375 16.07 3.57 17.14
N VAL A 376 16.52 4.82 17.31
CA VAL A 376 17.89 5.11 17.78
C VAL A 376 18.17 4.41 19.11
N GLY A 377 17.26 4.52 20.08
CA GLY A 377 17.45 3.89 21.38
C GLY A 377 17.55 2.38 21.31
N GLN A 378 16.68 1.73 20.52
CA GLN A 378 16.73 0.27 20.33
C GLN A 378 18.00 -0.17 19.59
N LEU A 379 18.44 0.56 18.56
CA LEU A 379 19.70 0.29 17.87
C LEU A 379 20.89 0.42 18.83
N ALA A 380 20.88 1.43 19.71
CA ALA A 380 21.92 1.60 20.73
C ALA A 380 21.91 0.47 21.77
N LYS A 381 20.73 0.02 22.24
CA LYS A 381 20.62 -1.14 23.12
C LYS A 381 21.13 -2.43 22.47
N LEU A 382 20.78 -2.67 21.20
CA LEU A 382 21.27 -3.82 20.44
C LEU A 382 22.78 -3.74 20.17
N HIS A 383 23.36 -2.54 20.18
CA HIS A 383 24.80 -2.30 20.06
C HIS A 383 25.54 -2.37 21.42
N GLY A 384 24.84 -2.74 22.51
CA GLY A 384 25.45 -2.89 23.83
C GLY A 384 25.73 -1.57 24.56
N CYS A 385 25.04 -0.49 24.21
CA CYS A 385 25.13 0.79 24.90
C CYS A 385 24.21 0.88 26.13
N TYR A 386 24.55 1.78 27.06
CA TYR A 386 23.62 2.28 28.08
C TYR A 386 22.85 3.48 27.53
N VAL A 387 21.52 3.45 27.57
CA VAL A 387 20.65 4.38 26.82
C VAL A 387 19.62 5.03 27.73
N VAL A 388 19.61 6.38 27.72
CA VAL A 388 18.62 7.19 28.45
C VAL A 388 17.83 8.07 27.48
N GLY A 389 16.51 8.15 27.67
CA GLY A 389 15.62 8.94 26.82
C GLY A 389 14.89 10.05 27.57
N SER A 390 14.76 11.23 26.96
CA SER A 390 13.82 12.26 27.44
C SER A 390 12.52 12.25 26.63
N ALA A 391 11.37 12.34 27.30
CA ALA A 391 10.05 12.52 26.68
C ALA A 391 9.20 13.55 27.42
N GLY A 392 8.07 13.95 26.85
CA GLY A 392 7.26 15.08 27.36
C GLY A 392 6.07 14.71 28.27
N THR A 393 5.90 13.42 28.60
CA THR A 393 4.84 12.92 29.50
C THR A 393 5.31 11.65 30.23
N SER A 394 4.79 11.38 31.43
CA SER A 394 5.13 10.16 32.20
C SER A 394 4.74 8.88 31.45
N GLN A 395 3.61 8.88 30.74
CA GLN A 395 3.22 7.75 29.88
C GLN A 395 4.28 7.42 28.80
N LYS A 396 4.90 8.44 28.20
CA LYS A 396 5.98 8.25 27.21
C LYS A 396 7.27 7.78 27.88
N VAL A 397 7.53 8.19 29.11
CA VAL A 397 8.65 7.69 29.92
C VAL A 397 8.47 6.20 30.23
N ASP A 398 7.28 5.80 30.67
CA ASP A 398 6.96 4.39 30.92
C ASP A 398 7.09 3.54 29.64
N LEU A 399 6.68 4.09 28.50
CA LEU A 399 6.86 3.46 27.19
C LEU A 399 8.33 3.17 26.87
N LEU A 400 9.20 4.16 27.10
CA LEU A 400 10.64 4.04 26.82
C LEU A 400 11.28 2.92 27.63
N LYS A 401 10.99 2.87 28.93
CA LYS A 401 11.56 1.85 29.84
C LYS A 401 10.94 0.47 29.60
N ASN A 402 9.61 0.39 29.59
CA ASN A 402 8.90 -0.90 29.67
C ASN A 402 8.67 -1.57 28.31
N LYS A 403 8.67 -0.80 27.21
CA LYS A 403 8.39 -1.34 25.87
C LYS A 403 9.56 -1.22 24.90
N LEU A 404 10.33 -0.14 24.98
CA LEU A 404 11.42 0.15 24.04
C LEU A 404 12.81 -0.23 24.59
N GLY A 405 12.90 -0.70 25.84
CA GLY A 405 14.12 -1.27 26.42
C GLY A 405 15.19 -0.25 26.80
N PHE A 406 14.84 1.04 26.92
CA PHE A 406 15.76 2.05 27.46
C PHE A 406 16.09 1.73 28.92
N ASP A 407 17.34 1.96 29.33
CA ASP A 407 17.75 1.72 30.72
C ASP A 407 17.04 2.69 31.67
N GLU A 408 17.03 3.98 31.29
CA GLU A 408 16.34 5.02 32.03
C GLU A 408 15.61 6.00 31.10
N ALA A 409 14.62 6.70 31.63
CA ALA A 409 13.97 7.79 30.92
C ALA A 409 13.36 8.80 31.89
N PHE A 410 13.17 10.05 31.43
CA PHE A 410 12.60 11.10 32.27
C PHE A 410 11.68 12.06 31.50
N ASN A 411 10.73 12.65 32.24
CA ASN A 411 9.83 13.66 31.70
C ASN A 411 10.50 15.03 31.79
N TYR A 412 11.00 15.56 30.67
CA TYR A 412 11.76 16.82 30.70
C TYR A 412 10.93 18.03 31.14
N LYS A 413 9.58 17.94 31.07
CA LYS A 413 8.68 19.02 31.52
C LYS A 413 8.53 19.10 33.03
N GLU A 414 8.86 18.03 33.74
CA GLU A 414 8.79 17.95 35.21
C GLU A 414 10.14 18.27 35.88
N GLU A 415 11.21 18.41 35.09
CA GLU A 415 12.54 18.69 35.60
C GLU A 415 12.76 20.21 35.73
N PRO A 416 13.01 20.73 36.95
CA PRO A 416 13.30 22.16 37.15
C PRO A 416 14.70 22.54 36.64
N ASN A 417 15.58 21.55 36.45
CA ASN A 417 16.95 21.76 35.99
C ASN A 417 17.42 20.56 35.15
N LEU A 418 17.54 20.77 33.83
CA LEU A 418 17.97 19.73 32.90
C LEU A 418 19.41 19.26 33.13
N ASP A 419 20.32 20.11 33.63
CA ASP A 419 21.70 19.71 33.95
C ASP A 419 21.73 18.70 35.12
N ALA A 420 20.96 19.00 36.18
CA ALA A 420 20.83 18.10 37.32
C ALA A 420 20.15 16.78 36.92
N ALA A 421 19.12 16.84 36.07
CA ALA A 421 18.45 15.67 35.53
C ALA A 421 19.42 14.78 34.74
N LEU A 422 20.21 15.35 33.83
CA LEU A 422 21.19 14.59 33.06
C LEU A 422 22.26 13.96 33.95
N LYS A 423 22.81 14.67 34.95
CA LYS A 423 23.80 14.11 35.89
C LYS A 423 23.26 12.94 36.70
N ARG A 424 21.96 12.95 37.04
CA ARG A 424 21.30 11.87 37.78
C ARG A 424 21.33 10.55 37.01
N TYR A 425 21.19 10.59 35.69
CA TYR A 425 21.21 9.39 34.83
C TYR A 425 22.57 9.12 34.17
N PHE A 426 23.43 10.13 34.12
CA PHE A 426 24.77 10.09 33.51
C PHE A 426 25.82 10.60 34.50
N SER A 427 26.04 9.87 35.59
CA SER A 427 27.04 10.24 36.61
C SER A 427 28.47 10.34 36.06
N GLN A 428 28.75 9.60 34.97
CA GLN A 428 30.02 9.62 34.26
C GLN A 428 30.02 10.48 32.98
N GLY A 429 28.91 11.17 32.70
CA GLY A 429 28.69 11.96 31.48
C GLY A 429 28.18 11.16 30.27
N ILE A 430 27.97 11.85 29.15
CA ILE A 430 27.34 11.35 27.92
C ILE A 430 28.39 11.17 26.81
N ASP A 431 28.51 9.98 26.23
CA ASP A 431 29.41 9.73 25.09
C ASP A 431 28.74 10.11 23.76
N ILE A 432 27.44 9.86 23.63
CA ILE A 432 26.65 10.14 22.42
C ILE A 432 25.36 10.86 22.80
N TYR A 433 25.08 11.99 22.16
CA TYR A 433 23.77 12.64 22.20
C TYR A 433 23.14 12.63 20.81
N PHE A 434 22.01 11.94 20.67
CA PHE A 434 21.19 12.03 19.46
C PHE A 434 20.15 13.13 19.65
N ASP A 435 20.40 14.30 19.05
CA ASP A 435 19.61 15.51 19.27
C ASP A 435 18.49 15.67 18.23
N ASN A 436 17.25 15.54 18.70
CA ASN A 436 16.04 15.80 17.92
C ASN A 436 15.37 17.15 18.27
N VAL A 437 15.84 17.83 19.32
CA VAL A 437 15.08 18.90 19.99
C VAL A 437 15.80 20.24 19.97
N GLY A 438 17.12 20.29 20.16
CA GLY A 438 17.87 21.54 20.32
C GLY A 438 17.52 22.32 21.59
N GLY A 439 17.82 23.63 21.61
CA GLY A 439 17.46 24.55 22.69
C GLY A 439 18.13 24.22 24.03
N ASP A 440 17.40 24.46 25.13
CA ASP A 440 17.89 24.27 26.50
C ASP A 440 18.39 22.83 26.78
N MET A 441 17.80 21.83 26.11
CA MET A 441 18.24 20.44 26.22
C MET A 441 19.64 20.23 25.62
N LEU A 442 19.91 20.81 24.45
CA LEU A 442 21.25 20.78 23.84
C LEU A 442 22.26 21.53 24.71
N ASP A 443 21.86 22.67 25.26
CA ASP A 443 22.72 23.47 26.15
C ASP A 443 23.08 22.70 27.45
N ALA A 444 22.11 21.97 28.02
CA ALA A 444 22.36 21.07 29.14
C ALA A 444 23.22 19.85 28.74
N ALA A 445 22.96 19.24 27.59
CA ALA A 445 23.71 18.07 27.11
C ALA A 445 25.19 18.40 26.88
N LEU A 446 25.51 19.55 26.27
CA LEU A 446 26.90 20.01 26.06
C LEU A 446 27.72 20.03 27.35
N ARG A 447 27.13 20.48 28.46
CA ARG A 447 27.77 20.49 29.78
C ARG A 447 27.97 19.10 30.38
N ASN A 448 27.20 18.11 29.95
CA ASN A 448 27.24 16.74 30.45
C ASN A 448 27.91 15.74 29.50
N MET A 449 28.36 16.18 28.32
CA MET A 449 29.17 15.34 27.43
C MET A 449 30.49 14.90 28.09
N ARG A 450 30.96 13.72 27.70
CA ARG A 450 32.31 13.21 27.97
C ARG A 450 33.32 13.75 26.96
N ILE A 451 34.60 13.61 27.29
CA ILE A 451 35.69 13.96 26.37
C ILE A 451 35.57 13.06 25.12
N HIS A 452 35.70 13.66 23.93
CA HIS A 452 35.49 13.02 22.63
C HIS A 452 34.05 12.55 22.35
N GLY A 453 33.08 13.09 23.10
CA GLY A 453 31.66 12.82 22.86
C GLY A 453 31.20 13.26 21.47
N ARG A 454 30.12 12.65 20.97
CA ARG A 454 29.53 12.96 19.66
C ARG A 454 28.08 13.37 19.81
N ILE A 455 27.69 14.41 19.10
CA ILE A 455 26.31 14.88 19.02
C ILE A 455 25.86 14.82 17.56
N ALA A 456 24.90 13.93 17.27
CA ALA A 456 24.22 13.91 15.99
C ALA A 456 23.03 14.87 16.04
N LEU A 457 23.18 16.03 15.39
CA LEU A 457 22.13 17.04 15.31
C LEU A 457 21.13 16.64 14.21
N CYS A 458 20.17 15.79 14.57
CA CYS A 458 19.13 15.28 13.69
C CYS A 458 17.99 16.28 13.48
N GLY A 459 17.67 17.08 14.49
CA GLY A 459 16.59 18.05 14.43
C GLY A 459 16.60 19.02 15.60
N ALA A 460 15.86 20.13 15.45
CA ALA A 460 15.74 21.17 16.48
C ALA A 460 14.26 21.47 16.76
N ALA A 461 13.49 20.44 17.11
CA ALA A 461 12.03 20.52 17.24
C ALA A 461 11.54 21.65 18.17
N SER A 462 12.28 21.97 19.23
CA SER A 462 11.93 23.07 20.15
C SER A 462 12.00 24.46 19.51
N GLN A 463 12.84 24.61 18.48
CA GLN A 463 13.13 25.89 17.86
C GLN A 463 12.13 26.24 16.75
N PHE A 464 11.47 25.23 16.16
CA PHE A 464 10.57 25.44 15.02
C PHE A 464 9.37 26.34 15.34
N GLY A 465 8.85 26.29 16.58
CA GLY A 465 7.71 27.11 17.00
C GLY A 465 8.04 28.59 17.29
N LEU A 466 9.32 28.95 17.39
CA LEU A 466 9.73 30.28 17.83
C LEU A 466 9.90 31.26 16.66
N SER A 467 9.56 32.53 16.86
CA SER A 467 9.83 33.61 15.89
C SER A 467 11.31 33.98 15.84
N LYS A 468 12.01 33.86 16.97
CA LYS A 468 13.46 34.00 17.08
C LYS A 468 14.03 32.75 17.78
N PRO A 469 14.92 31.98 17.13
CA PRO A 469 15.56 30.82 17.77
C PRO A 469 16.33 31.22 19.04
N GLN A 470 16.35 30.32 20.01
CA GLN A 470 17.15 30.46 21.22
C GLN A 470 18.64 30.22 20.89
N GLY A 471 19.51 30.97 21.57
CA GLY A 471 20.96 30.77 21.46
C GLY A 471 21.41 29.54 22.25
N ILE A 472 22.49 28.91 21.78
CA ILE A 472 23.21 27.86 22.51
C ILE A 472 24.44 28.51 23.15
N HIS A 473 24.53 28.46 24.48
CA HIS A 473 25.51 29.22 25.26
C HIS A 473 26.73 28.38 25.68
N ASN A 474 26.62 27.04 25.64
CA ASN A 474 27.63 26.12 26.15
C ASN A 474 28.56 25.54 25.08
N LEU A 475 28.68 26.19 23.91
CA LEU A 475 29.53 25.74 22.80
C LEU A 475 31.02 25.61 23.16
N ILE A 476 31.48 26.27 24.23
CA ILE A 476 32.84 26.10 24.76
C ILE A 476 33.16 24.64 25.12
N ASN A 477 32.14 23.81 25.39
CA ASN A 477 32.30 22.37 25.63
C ASN A 477 32.73 21.59 24.39
N LEU A 478 32.46 22.10 23.17
CA LEU A 478 32.98 21.50 21.94
C LEU A 478 34.52 21.50 21.93
N ILE A 479 35.11 22.58 22.44
CA ILE A 479 36.56 22.75 22.52
C ILE A 479 37.11 22.00 23.73
N THR A 480 36.63 22.35 24.93
CA THR A 480 37.20 21.86 26.20
C THR A 480 37.05 20.35 26.40
N LYS A 481 36.10 19.72 25.72
CA LYS A 481 35.89 18.26 25.75
C LYS A 481 36.11 17.62 24.39
N SER A 482 36.57 18.35 23.39
CA SER A 482 36.75 17.82 22.02
C SER A 482 35.50 17.11 21.48
N VAL A 483 34.32 17.67 21.76
CA VAL A 483 33.04 17.09 21.33
C VAL A 483 32.80 17.42 19.86
N LYS A 484 32.41 16.41 19.09
CA LYS A 484 31.98 16.58 17.71
C LYS A 484 30.48 16.85 17.68
N LEU A 485 30.07 18.01 17.14
CA LEU A 485 28.66 18.33 16.86
C LEU A 485 28.48 18.37 15.35
N GLU A 486 27.68 17.45 14.81
CA GLU A 486 27.49 17.31 13.37
C GLU A 486 26.00 17.22 13.02
N GLY A 487 25.55 18.14 12.17
CA GLY A 487 24.25 18.02 11.51
C GLY A 487 24.35 17.10 10.31
N PHE A 488 23.29 16.33 10.07
CA PHE A 488 23.25 15.42 8.93
C PHE A 488 21.88 15.45 8.24
N VAL A 489 21.89 15.10 6.96
CA VAL A 489 20.70 14.94 6.15
C VAL A 489 20.71 13.54 5.57
N GLN A 490 19.69 12.76 5.90
CA GLN A 490 19.54 11.37 5.49
C GLN A 490 19.70 11.14 3.97
N HIS A 491 19.27 12.07 3.12
CA HIS A 491 19.39 11.96 1.66
C HIS A 491 20.81 11.66 1.21
N ASN A 492 21.83 12.19 1.90
CA ASN A 492 23.24 11.96 1.60
C ASN A 492 23.68 10.52 1.86
N TYR A 493 22.87 9.75 2.59
CA TYR A 493 23.19 8.39 3.03
C TYR A 493 22.41 7.31 2.29
N LEU A 494 21.49 7.64 1.36
CA LEU A 494 20.58 6.66 0.70
C LEU A 494 21.27 5.41 0.12
N HIS A 495 22.55 5.47 -0.20
CA HIS A 495 23.37 4.31 -0.57
C HIS A 495 23.40 3.19 0.51
N LEU A 496 23.17 3.51 1.79
CA LEU A 496 23.09 2.57 2.91
C LEU A 496 21.69 1.96 3.10
N TYR A 497 20.68 2.41 2.35
CA TYR A 497 19.29 1.96 2.51
C TYR A 497 19.11 0.43 2.43
N PRO A 498 19.76 -0.29 1.48
CA PRO A 498 19.65 -1.75 1.43
C PRO A 498 20.13 -2.44 2.71
N ARG A 499 21.25 -1.97 3.28
CA ARG A 499 21.82 -2.51 4.53
C ARG A 499 20.90 -2.22 5.72
N PHE A 500 20.31 -1.03 5.77
CA PHE A 500 19.30 -0.68 6.76
C PHE A 500 18.12 -1.66 6.74
N LEU A 501 17.55 -1.93 5.56
CA LEU A 501 16.43 -2.85 5.42
C LEU A 501 16.79 -4.26 5.90
N GLU A 502 17.95 -4.78 5.50
CA GLU A 502 18.43 -6.10 5.92
C GLU A 502 18.49 -6.22 7.45
N HIS A 503 19.15 -5.26 8.10
CA HIS A 503 19.30 -5.26 9.56
C HIS A 503 17.95 -5.11 10.28
N VAL A 504 17.18 -4.08 9.95
CA VAL A 504 15.97 -3.73 10.70
C VAL A 504 14.84 -4.76 10.48
N ILE A 505 14.68 -5.28 9.26
CA ILE A 505 13.73 -6.37 9.00
C ILE A 505 14.17 -7.63 9.76
N GLY A 506 15.47 -7.93 9.80
CA GLY A 506 16.01 -9.04 10.55
C GLY A 506 15.67 -8.96 12.04
N TYR A 507 15.93 -7.81 12.67
CA TYR A 507 15.62 -7.58 14.08
C TYR A 507 14.11 -7.57 14.37
N TYR A 508 13.31 -6.94 13.50
CA TYR A 508 11.86 -6.90 13.64
C TYR A 508 11.24 -8.31 13.58
N LYS A 509 11.63 -9.14 12.61
CA LYS A 509 11.17 -10.54 12.50
C LYS A 509 11.56 -11.40 13.71
N GLN A 510 12.67 -11.07 14.36
CA GLN A 510 13.14 -11.74 15.59
C GLN A 510 12.48 -11.19 16.87
N GLY A 511 11.60 -10.19 16.76
CA GLY A 511 11.00 -9.52 17.92
C GLY A 511 11.99 -8.68 18.75
N LYS A 512 13.18 -8.38 18.19
CA LYS A 512 14.23 -7.58 18.86
C LYS A 512 14.00 -6.07 18.75
N ILE A 513 13.16 -5.65 17.81
CA ILE A 513 12.72 -4.26 17.65
C ILE A 513 11.19 -4.23 17.69
N VAL A 514 10.66 -3.34 18.52
CA VAL A 514 9.24 -2.99 18.59
C VAL A 514 9.07 -1.58 18.04
N TYR A 515 8.00 -1.34 17.29
CA TYR A 515 7.71 -0.03 16.71
C TYR A 515 6.30 0.40 17.11
N ILE A 516 6.16 1.64 17.56
CA ILE A 516 4.91 2.18 18.09
C ILE A 516 4.43 3.32 17.21
N GLU A 517 3.20 3.17 16.75
CA GLU A 517 2.49 4.06 15.85
C GLU A 517 1.26 4.64 16.56
N ASP A 518 1.04 5.93 16.37
CA ASP A 518 -0.20 6.61 16.74
C ASP A 518 -0.99 6.81 15.45
N LEU A 519 -2.01 5.96 15.26
CA LEU A 519 -2.74 5.85 14.01
C LEU A 519 -4.05 6.63 14.07
N ASN A 520 -4.22 7.59 13.15
CA ASN A 520 -5.47 8.28 12.92
C ASN A 520 -6.12 7.81 11.62
N GLU A 521 -7.44 7.67 11.63
CA GLU A 521 -8.23 7.21 10.48
C GLU A 521 -8.77 8.37 9.65
N GLY A 522 -8.63 8.27 8.33
CA GLY A 522 -9.18 9.22 7.37
C GLY A 522 -8.32 10.47 7.21
N LEU A 523 -8.27 11.00 5.99
CA LEU A 523 -7.50 12.20 5.66
C LEU A 523 -8.01 13.45 6.41
N GLU A 524 -9.28 13.44 6.81
CA GLU A 524 -9.94 14.49 7.58
C GLU A 524 -9.29 14.70 8.96
N SER A 525 -8.66 13.66 9.52
CA SER A 525 -7.96 13.73 10.80
C SER A 525 -6.57 14.38 10.70
N ALA A 526 -6.05 14.57 9.49
CA ALA A 526 -4.68 15.00 9.25
C ALA A 526 -4.33 16.37 9.85
N PRO A 527 -5.17 17.42 9.76
CA PRO A 527 -4.88 18.71 10.40
C PRO A 527 -4.72 18.58 11.92
N ALA A 528 -5.65 17.90 12.58
CA ALA A 528 -5.63 17.70 14.03
C ALA A 528 -4.42 16.87 14.49
N ALA A 529 -4.12 15.78 13.78
CA ALA A 529 -2.95 14.93 14.03
C ALA A 529 -1.64 15.71 13.88
N PHE A 530 -1.52 16.51 12.82
CA PHE A 530 -0.34 17.35 12.57
C PHE A 530 -0.15 18.44 13.64
N VAL A 531 -1.21 19.17 14.01
CA VAL A 531 -1.17 20.17 15.09
C VAL A 531 -0.84 19.50 16.44
N GLY A 532 -1.37 18.30 16.67
CA GLY A 532 -1.11 17.48 17.85
C GLY A 532 0.37 17.16 18.10
N LEU A 533 1.18 17.07 17.03
CA LEU A 533 2.63 16.85 17.15
C LEU A 533 3.32 17.93 18.00
N PHE A 534 2.95 19.20 17.81
CA PHE A 534 3.64 20.32 18.47
C PHE A 534 3.21 20.52 19.92
N SER A 535 2.08 19.95 20.31
CA SER A 535 1.66 19.85 21.71
C SER A 535 2.13 18.53 22.36
N GLY A 536 2.72 17.63 21.58
CA GLY A 536 3.19 16.33 22.03
C GLY A 536 2.06 15.36 22.37
N LYS A 537 0.89 15.50 21.72
CA LYS A 537 -0.25 14.59 21.90
C LYS A 537 0.04 13.17 21.41
N ASN A 538 0.80 13.04 20.33
CA ASN A 538 1.07 11.74 19.69
C ASN A 538 1.89 10.80 20.59
N VAL A 539 1.54 9.52 20.65
CA VAL A 539 2.30 8.46 21.35
C VAL A 539 2.94 7.53 20.32
N GLY A 540 4.18 7.83 19.93
CA GLY A 540 4.89 7.10 18.87
C GLY A 540 4.89 7.86 17.55
N LYS A 541 5.04 7.16 16.43
CA LYS A 541 5.01 7.77 15.09
C LYS A 541 3.57 8.12 14.71
N GLN A 542 3.29 9.41 14.52
CA GLN A 542 2.00 9.87 14.01
C GLN A 542 1.81 9.46 12.55
N VAL A 543 0.81 8.61 12.30
CA VAL A 543 0.45 8.10 10.97
C VAL A 543 -1.03 8.40 10.72
N ILE A 544 -1.37 8.77 9.50
CA ILE A 544 -2.77 8.87 9.04
C ILE A 544 -3.01 7.72 8.06
N ARG A 545 -3.99 6.85 8.33
CA ARG A 545 -4.49 5.88 7.36
C ARG A 545 -5.50 6.58 6.45
N VAL A 546 -5.08 6.85 5.22
CA VAL A 546 -5.90 7.48 4.18
C VAL A 546 -6.77 6.44 3.48
N ALA A 547 -6.21 5.26 3.22
CA ALA A 547 -6.90 4.11 2.67
C ALA A 547 -6.28 2.82 3.23
N SER A 548 -7.08 1.76 3.37
CA SER A 548 -6.58 0.47 3.88
C SER A 548 -5.77 -0.31 2.85
N GLU A 549 -5.98 -0.08 1.55
CA GLU A 549 -5.40 -0.86 0.43
C GLU A 549 -5.19 -0.05 -0.86
#